data_AF-A0A1G2L463-F1
#
_entry.id   AF-A0A1G2L463-F1
#
_cell.length_a   1.000
_cell.length_b   1.000
_cell.length_c   1.000
_cell.angle_alpha   90.00
_cell.angle_beta   90.00
_cell.angle_gamma   90.00
#
_symmetry.space_group_name_H-M   'P 1'
#
loop_
_entity.id
_entity.type
_entity.pdbx_description
1 polymer ?
#
loop_
_entity_poly.entity_id
_entity_poly.type
_entity_poly.pdbx_seq_one_letter_code
_entity_poly.pdbx_strand_id
1 'polypeptide(L)'
;MKFEHPFKSEAKKEKPKLADLDVRGREIFGLESRPERFSRLVPGRDLEILVKAGDISSESDLDEAFVFVNPSAGEESLPVEPPHWRTVTKRGINATRETPSGKDFFYATNTKGVGYLKPTVKGGRSLDEYGDWNRVDEYEREGGYGIADAEEFYQGKSDVIRLSRKFADEGMRVEMYYSVGKLKSVYYRGKQESIDSLRRKKIIPSSRHLTPEIAIRLFKTNARVAEAADSDDPRAKELMREGFDVFNRETKDKGLGFPELRVGEPGHEKIFFKEFFRRMGRNLAAFQNTGYIGWHVHSSNITLAAEIADIGSYMHHSYYEEYEDADTYVKKYSGVRRGTLKDMRDFAYNLREFIGAAEHLGMSHGEMQELVDVYLQSFHKALDPKKIAVEGLDVNQLFSVAEKITTAVLIDGKHLSSLKQKKADIQDWNLGL
;
A
#
# COMPACT_ATOMS: atom_id res chain seq x y z
N MET A 1 -34.59 -37.77 11.39
CA MET A 1 -35.41 -36.72 10.75
C MET A 1 -34.53 -36.10 9.68
N LYS A 2 -34.84 -36.34 8.39
CA LYS A 2 -34.10 -35.78 7.25
C LYS A 2 -34.58 -34.35 7.04
N PHE A 3 -33.65 -33.39 7.01
CA PHE A 3 -33.96 -32.04 6.53
C PHE A 3 -33.59 -31.96 5.06
N GLU A 4 -34.62 -31.84 4.23
CA GLU A 4 -34.52 -31.62 2.79
C GLU A 4 -34.13 -30.17 2.52
N HIS A 5 -33.15 -29.99 1.62
CA HIS A 5 -32.84 -28.71 0.99
C HIS A 5 -33.97 -28.29 0.05
N PRO A 6 -34.41 -27.01 0.09
CA PRO A 6 -35.20 -26.45 -0.98
C PRO A 6 -34.53 -25.20 -1.53
N PHE A 7 -33.54 -25.33 -2.42
CA PHE A 7 -33.22 -24.28 -3.40
C PHE A 7 -32.55 -24.90 -4.63
N LYS A 8 -33.38 -25.45 -5.53
CA LYS A 8 -33.08 -25.43 -6.96
C LYS A 8 -33.88 -24.27 -7.54
N SER A 9 -33.20 -23.16 -7.83
CA SER A 9 -33.70 -22.19 -8.80
C SER A 9 -32.78 -22.23 -10.01
N GLU A 10 -33.32 -22.67 -11.14
CA GLU A 10 -32.74 -22.38 -12.45
C GLU A 10 -32.92 -20.88 -12.70
N ALA A 11 -31.97 -20.09 -12.21
CA ALA A 11 -31.90 -18.67 -12.56
C ALA A 11 -31.39 -18.55 -14.01
N LYS A 12 -32.26 -18.03 -14.88
CA LYS A 12 -31.86 -17.44 -16.17
C LYS A 12 -30.61 -16.58 -15.95
N LYS A 13 -29.60 -16.73 -16.82
CA LYS A 13 -28.42 -15.85 -16.86
C LYS A 13 -28.84 -14.41 -17.18
N GLU A 14 -29.34 -13.69 -16.19
CA GLU A 14 -29.40 -12.24 -16.24
C GLU A 14 -27.98 -11.69 -16.12
N LYS A 15 -27.62 -10.81 -17.07
CA LYS A 15 -26.37 -10.07 -17.08
C LYS A 15 -26.21 -9.37 -15.72
N PRO A 16 -25.07 -9.50 -15.01
CA PRO A 16 -24.85 -8.71 -13.81
C PRO A 16 -24.84 -7.23 -14.22
N LYS A 17 -25.81 -6.45 -13.74
CA LYS A 17 -25.70 -4.99 -13.75
C LYS A 17 -24.65 -4.63 -12.70
N LEU A 18 -23.61 -3.88 -13.09
CA LEU A 18 -22.76 -3.20 -12.10
C LEU A 18 -23.68 -2.30 -11.28
N ALA A 19 -23.75 -2.52 -9.96
CA ALA A 19 -24.43 -1.56 -9.09
C ALA A 19 -23.58 -0.30 -8.98
N ASP A 20 -24.19 0.87 -8.80
CA ASP A 20 -23.46 2.14 -8.65
C ASP A 20 -22.46 2.11 -7.48
N LEU A 21 -22.75 1.31 -6.45
CA LEU A 21 -21.87 1.04 -5.31
C LEU A 21 -20.57 0.30 -5.71
N ASP A 22 -20.61 -0.52 -6.77
CA ASP A 22 -19.46 -1.34 -7.20
C ASP A 22 -18.36 -0.54 -7.87
N VAL A 23 -18.70 0.67 -8.28
CA VAL A 23 -17.79 1.59 -8.95
C VAL A 23 -17.45 2.79 -8.07
N ARG A 24 -17.88 2.74 -6.80
CA ARG A 24 -17.39 3.60 -5.72
C ARG A 24 -16.24 2.88 -4.99
N GLY A 25 -15.26 3.62 -4.47
CA GLY A 25 -14.09 3.09 -3.73
C GLY A 25 -12.87 2.72 -4.59
N ARG A 26 -11.70 2.53 -3.94
CA ARG A 26 -10.41 2.20 -4.59
C ARG A 26 -10.16 0.69 -4.76
N GLU A 27 -10.82 -0.11 -3.95
CA GLU A 27 -10.59 -1.55 -3.79
C GLU A 27 -11.81 -2.35 -4.30
N ILE A 28 -11.59 -3.62 -4.61
CA ILE A 28 -12.64 -4.64 -4.77
C ILE A 28 -12.09 -5.88 -4.07
N PHE A 29 -12.75 -6.29 -2.98
CA PHE A 29 -12.35 -7.44 -2.19
C PHE A 29 -12.76 -8.75 -2.88
N GLY A 30 -11.96 -9.82 -2.68
CA GLY A 30 -12.29 -11.19 -3.10
C GLY A 30 -12.22 -11.48 -4.60
N LEU A 31 -11.49 -10.68 -5.40
CA LEU A 31 -11.22 -10.99 -6.80
C LEU A 31 -9.80 -11.55 -6.96
N GLU A 32 -9.67 -12.63 -7.73
CA GLU A 32 -8.36 -13.18 -8.12
C GLU A 32 -7.59 -12.21 -9.04
N SER A 33 -6.27 -12.35 -9.06
CA SER A 33 -5.42 -11.68 -10.05
C SER A 33 -5.90 -12.04 -11.46
N ARG A 34 -6.01 -11.04 -12.33
CA ARG A 34 -6.41 -11.25 -13.73
C ARG A 34 -5.39 -10.65 -14.69
N PRO A 35 -5.08 -11.34 -15.79
CA PRO A 35 -4.31 -10.74 -16.85
C PRO A 35 -5.15 -9.65 -17.51
N GLU A 36 -4.53 -8.53 -17.79
CA GLU A 36 -5.11 -7.45 -18.57
C GLU A 36 -4.13 -7.03 -19.67
N ARG A 37 -4.63 -6.40 -20.74
CA ARG A 37 -3.76 -5.94 -21.83
C ARG A 37 -3.31 -4.51 -21.62
N PHE A 38 -2.05 -4.27 -21.93
CA PHE A 38 -1.37 -3.00 -21.74
C PHE A 38 -0.59 -2.59 -22.97
N SER A 39 -0.40 -1.29 -23.09
CA SER A 39 0.53 -0.70 -24.04
C SER A 39 1.59 0.08 -23.28
N ARG A 40 2.83 -0.08 -23.72
CA ARG A 40 3.97 0.68 -23.21
C ARG A 40 3.82 2.16 -23.59
N LEU A 41 4.09 3.03 -22.62
CA LEU A 41 4.23 4.46 -22.82
C LEU A 41 5.72 4.78 -23.03
N VAL A 42 6.04 5.52 -24.09
CA VAL A 42 7.40 5.87 -24.47
C VAL A 42 7.75 7.26 -23.91
N PRO A 43 8.77 7.37 -23.04
CA PRO A 43 9.28 8.67 -22.59
C PRO A 43 9.65 9.59 -23.75
N GLY A 44 9.33 10.88 -23.63
CA GLY A 44 9.51 11.89 -24.67
C GLY A 44 8.32 11.98 -25.63
N ARG A 45 7.73 10.85 -26.01
CA ARG A 45 6.55 10.77 -26.91
C ARG A 45 5.24 10.84 -26.14
N ASP A 46 5.01 9.89 -25.24
CA ASP A 46 3.71 9.66 -24.58
C ASP A 46 3.65 10.31 -23.19
N LEU A 47 4.81 10.52 -22.59
CA LEU A 47 4.99 11.18 -21.29
C LEU A 47 6.30 11.99 -21.26
N GLU A 48 6.39 12.92 -20.32
CA GLU A 48 7.62 13.67 -19.99
C GLU A 48 8.11 13.23 -18.61
N ILE A 49 9.37 12.81 -18.50
CA ILE A 49 9.95 12.44 -17.21
C ILE A 49 10.20 13.72 -16.41
N LEU A 50 9.53 13.85 -15.26
CA LEU A 50 9.68 15.01 -14.38
C LEU A 50 10.83 14.79 -13.40
N VAL A 51 10.91 13.59 -12.83
CA VAL A 51 11.96 13.23 -11.88
C VAL A 51 12.30 11.74 -12.02
N LYS A 52 13.58 11.41 -11.84
CA LYS A 52 14.11 10.05 -11.93
C LYS A 52 15.17 9.82 -10.86
N ALA A 53 15.15 8.65 -10.25
CA ALA A 53 16.07 8.27 -9.21
C ALA A 53 17.43 7.86 -9.80
N GLY A 54 18.45 8.70 -9.61
CA GLY A 54 19.82 8.44 -10.08
C GLY A 54 20.65 7.49 -9.21
N ASP A 55 20.14 7.06 -8.05
CA ASP A 55 20.81 6.19 -7.08
C ASP A 55 20.33 4.73 -7.12
N ILE A 56 19.46 4.40 -8.08
CA ILE A 56 18.92 3.05 -8.25
C ILE A 56 19.61 2.39 -9.45
N SER A 57 20.19 1.22 -9.22
CA SER A 57 20.81 0.40 -10.25
C SER A 57 19.94 -0.83 -10.54
N SER A 58 19.73 -1.15 -11.81
CA SER A 58 18.93 -2.30 -12.24
C SER A 58 19.57 -2.97 -13.45
N GLU A 59 19.50 -4.30 -13.51
CA GLU A 59 19.91 -5.08 -14.69
C GLU A 59 18.88 -4.96 -15.83
N SER A 60 17.63 -4.68 -15.48
CA SER A 60 16.53 -4.45 -16.43
C SER A 60 16.35 -2.96 -16.70
N ASP A 61 15.95 -2.62 -17.93
CA ASP A 61 15.40 -1.28 -18.21
C ASP A 61 14.10 -1.11 -17.42
N LEU A 62 14.13 -0.22 -16.42
CA LEU A 62 12.97 0.03 -15.59
C LEU A 62 11.96 0.94 -16.31
N ASP A 63 12.38 1.74 -17.29
CA ASP A 63 11.47 2.63 -18.04
C ASP A 63 10.45 1.81 -18.87
N GLU A 64 10.69 0.52 -19.12
CA GLU A 64 9.71 -0.40 -19.71
C GLU A 64 8.45 -0.56 -18.86
N ALA A 65 8.52 -0.30 -17.55
CA ALA A 65 7.38 -0.40 -16.67
C ALA A 65 6.38 0.76 -16.84
N PHE A 66 6.69 1.82 -17.61
CA PHE A 66 5.67 2.79 -17.98
C PHE A 66 4.66 2.15 -18.94
N VAL A 67 3.53 1.70 -18.39
CA VAL A 67 2.46 1.04 -19.12
C VAL A 67 1.12 1.70 -18.82
N PHE A 68 0.20 1.58 -19.75
CA PHE A 68 -1.18 2.04 -19.59
C PHE A 68 -2.15 0.96 -20.06
N VAL A 69 -3.31 0.91 -19.43
CA VAL A 69 -4.39 -0.04 -19.73
C VAL A 69 -4.85 0.13 -21.18
N ASN A 70 -4.80 -0.96 -21.95
CA ASN A 70 -5.29 -1.00 -23.33
C ASN A 70 -5.91 -2.37 -23.65
N PRO A 71 -7.14 -2.67 -23.19
CA PRO A 71 -7.71 -4.02 -23.25
C PRO A 71 -7.89 -4.56 -24.67
N SER A 72 -8.15 -3.69 -25.65
CA SER A 72 -8.48 -4.10 -27.02
C SER A 72 -7.32 -4.02 -28.00
N ALA A 73 -6.25 -3.29 -27.67
CA ALA A 73 -5.10 -3.11 -28.57
C ALA A 73 -3.75 -3.21 -27.86
N GLY A 74 -3.74 -3.58 -26.58
CA GLY A 74 -2.52 -3.81 -25.82
C GLY A 74 -1.75 -5.02 -26.34
N GLU A 75 -0.43 -4.88 -26.37
CA GLU A 75 0.50 -5.87 -26.91
C GLU A 75 1.06 -6.76 -25.80
N GLU A 76 1.05 -6.27 -24.56
CA GLU A 76 1.54 -6.98 -23.39
C GLU A 76 0.38 -7.41 -22.50
N SER A 77 0.49 -8.58 -21.89
CA SER A 77 -0.45 -9.04 -20.87
C SER A 77 0.26 -9.11 -19.52
N LEU A 78 -0.21 -8.31 -18.56
CA LEU A 78 0.38 -8.22 -17.22
C LEU A 78 -0.69 -8.50 -16.15
N PRO A 79 -0.30 -9.06 -14.99
CA PRO A 79 -1.24 -9.29 -13.90
C PRO A 79 -1.66 -7.97 -13.25
N VAL A 80 -2.96 -7.84 -13.01
CA VAL A 80 -3.54 -6.80 -12.16
C VAL A 80 -3.91 -7.46 -10.85
N GLU A 81 -3.19 -7.10 -9.79
CA GLU A 81 -3.28 -7.76 -8.50
C GLU A 81 -4.25 -6.99 -7.58
N PRO A 82 -5.17 -7.69 -6.87
CA PRO A 82 -5.93 -7.11 -5.77
C PRO A 82 -5.01 -6.59 -4.65
N PRO A 83 -5.50 -5.72 -3.75
CA PRO A 83 -6.77 -4.99 -3.83
C PRO A 83 -6.68 -3.74 -4.74
N HIS A 84 -5.51 -3.49 -5.34
CA HIS A 84 -5.16 -2.24 -6.02
C HIS A 84 -5.26 -2.32 -7.55
N TRP A 85 -6.50 -2.26 -8.03
CA TRP A 85 -6.88 -2.38 -9.47
C TRP A 85 -6.44 -1.21 -10.37
N ARG A 86 -5.60 -0.31 -9.85
CA ARG A 86 -5.13 0.94 -10.48
C ARG A 86 -3.64 0.86 -10.84
N THR A 87 -3.08 -0.35 -10.76
CA THR A 87 -1.64 -0.58 -10.80
C THR A 87 -1.32 -1.88 -11.51
N VAL A 88 -0.12 -1.97 -12.05
CA VAL A 88 0.35 -3.15 -12.78
C VAL A 88 1.70 -3.56 -12.22
N THR A 89 1.86 -4.83 -11.90
CA THR A 89 3.09 -5.36 -11.32
C THR A 89 3.84 -6.19 -12.35
N LYS A 90 5.10 -5.83 -12.62
CA LYS A 90 6.07 -6.68 -13.34
C LYS A 90 7.04 -7.25 -12.32
N ARG A 91 6.99 -8.57 -12.15
CA ARG A 91 7.82 -9.35 -11.22
C ARG A 91 9.15 -9.74 -11.88
N GLY A 92 10.12 -10.17 -11.07
CA GLY A 92 11.38 -10.76 -11.55
C GLY A 92 12.44 -9.75 -11.94
N ILE A 93 12.28 -8.48 -11.55
CA ILE A 93 13.35 -7.49 -11.71
C ILE A 93 14.45 -7.71 -10.66
N ASN A 94 15.61 -7.10 -10.89
CA ASN A 94 16.70 -6.97 -9.93
C ASN A 94 17.10 -5.50 -9.86
N ALA A 95 16.46 -4.73 -8.99
CA ALA A 95 16.83 -3.34 -8.74
C ALA A 95 17.42 -3.19 -7.35
N THR A 96 18.39 -2.28 -7.20
CA THR A 96 19.15 -2.11 -5.97
C THR A 96 19.44 -0.64 -5.68
N ARG A 97 19.54 -0.31 -4.39
CA ARG A 97 19.91 1.02 -3.90
C ARG A 97 20.87 0.88 -2.73
N GLU A 98 21.92 1.70 -2.71
CA GLU A 98 22.78 1.83 -1.52
C GLU A 98 22.11 2.73 -0.48
N THR A 99 22.02 2.26 0.76
CA THR A 99 21.50 3.02 1.91
C THR A 99 22.61 3.15 2.97
N PRO A 100 22.47 4.08 3.95
CA PRO A 100 23.40 4.13 5.08
C PRO A 100 23.51 2.81 5.87
N SER A 101 22.49 1.94 5.80
CA SER A 101 22.43 0.65 6.47
C SER A 101 22.91 -0.54 5.62
N GLY A 102 23.34 -0.27 4.38
CA GLY A 102 23.75 -1.27 3.40
C GLY A 102 22.84 -1.28 2.16
N LYS A 103 22.96 -2.34 1.37
CA LYS A 103 22.27 -2.46 0.09
C LYS A 103 20.82 -2.94 0.27
N ASP A 104 19.89 -2.22 -0.34
CA ASP A 104 18.50 -2.65 -0.49
C ASP A 104 18.22 -3.21 -1.88
N PHE A 105 17.32 -4.19 -1.92
CA PHE A 105 16.98 -4.98 -3.09
C PHE A 105 15.48 -4.94 -3.34
N PHE A 106 15.10 -4.90 -4.62
CA PHE A 106 13.73 -4.87 -5.11
C PHE A 106 13.55 -5.89 -6.23
N TYR A 107 12.43 -6.60 -6.19
CA TYR A 107 12.14 -7.77 -7.05
C TYR A 107 10.89 -7.60 -7.91
N ALA A 108 10.14 -6.51 -7.69
CA ALA A 108 8.99 -6.15 -8.47
C ALA A 108 8.99 -4.64 -8.79
N THR A 109 8.66 -4.28 -10.03
CA THR A 109 8.21 -2.94 -10.38
C THR A 109 6.70 -2.90 -10.37
N ASN A 110 6.12 -1.80 -9.93
CA ASN A 110 4.70 -1.55 -10.06
C ASN A 110 4.43 -0.13 -10.55
N THR A 111 3.49 0.01 -11.48
CA THR A 111 3.17 1.29 -12.10
C THR A 111 1.94 1.89 -11.45
N LYS A 112 2.05 3.10 -10.92
CA LYS A 112 0.96 3.85 -10.29
C LYS A 112 0.42 4.90 -11.25
N GLY A 113 -0.91 4.97 -11.41
CA GLY A 113 -1.58 5.92 -12.30
C GLY A 113 -1.86 5.38 -13.72
N VAL A 114 -2.00 4.06 -13.88
CA VAL A 114 -2.20 3.38 -15.18
C VAL A 114 -3.61 3.52 -15.78
N GLY A 115 -4.52 4.26 -15.10
CA GLY A 115 -5.96 4.29 -15.40
C GLY A 115 -6.72 3.14 -14.71
N TYR A 116 -8.06 3.20 -14.65
CA TYR A 116 -8.85 2.16 -13.96
C TYR A 116 -9.59 1.14 -14.83
N LEU A 117 -9.47 -0.08 -14.32
CA LEU A 117 -9.95 -1.38 -14.76
C LEU A 117 -11.17 -1.92 -14.01
N LYS A 118 -11.75 -1.17 -13.07
CA LYS A 118 -12.88 -1.68 -12.26
C LYS A 118 -13.99 -2.35 -13.10
N PRO A 119 -14.37 -1.82 -14.29
CA PRO A 119 -15.33 -2.50 -15.17
C PRO A 119 -14.84 -3.82 -15.80
N THR A 120 -13.58 -3.94 -16.25
CA THR A 120 -13.06 -5.20 -16.83
C THR A 120 -12.89 -6.30 -15.80
N VAL A 121 -12.42 -5.96 -14.59
CA VAL A 121 -12.18 -6.96 -13.54
C VAL A 121 -13.49 -7.50 -12.98
N LYS A 122 -14.57 -6.70 -12.91
CA LYS A 122 -15.87 -7.16 -12.40
C LYS A 122 -16.83 -7.71 -13.47
N GLY A 123 -16.80 -7.20 -14.70
CA GLY A 123 -17.89 -7.34 -15.66
C GLY A 123 -17.80 -8.49 -16.68
N GLY A 124 -16.66 -9.18 -16.82
CA GLY A 124 -16.46 -10.15 -17.91
C GLY A 124 -16.62 -9.54 -19.32
N ARG A 125 -16.59 -8.21 -19.41
CA ARG A 125 -16.72 -7.40 -20.63
C ARG A 125 -15.49 -6.51 -20.76
N SER A 126 -15.10 -6.22 -22.01
CA SER A 126 -14.04 -5.25 -22.26
C SER A 126 -14.47 -3.85 -21.81
N LEU A 127 -13.52 -3.02 -21.35
CA LEU A 127 -13.72 -1.60 -21.04
C LEU A 127 -14.39 -0.87 -22.23
N ASP A 128 -14.10 -1.33 -23.45
CA ASP A 128 -14.62 -0.76 -24.68
C ASP A 128 -16.14 -0.95 -24.88
N GLU A 129 -16.75 -1.89 -24.16
CA GLU A 129 -18.18 -2.17 -24.23
C GLU A 129 -19.04 -1.24 -23.36
N TYR A 130 -18.41 -0.36 -22.57
CA TYR A 130 -19.11 0.63 -21.77
C TYR A 130 -19.36 1.89 -22.62
N GLY A 131 -20.63 2.15 -22.96
CA GLY A 131 -21.06 3.22 -23.88
C GLY A 131 -20.92 4.62 -23.30
N ASP A 132 -21.22 4.80 -22.02
CA ASP A 132 -21.24 6.09 -21.33
C ASP A 132 -20.13 6.13 -20.26
N TRP A 133 -18.92 6.52 -20.68
CA TRP A 133 -17.80 6.80 -19.76
C TRP A 133 -17.93 8.18 -19.10
N ASN A 134 -18.89 9.01 -19.54
CA ASN A 134 -19.25 10.26 -18.89
C ASN A 134 -20.01 9.93 -17.60
N ARG A 135 -19.27 9.65 -16.53
CA ARG A 135 -19.87 9.56 -15.20
C ARG A 135 -20.27 10.95 -14.76
N VAL A 136 -21.58 11.14 -14.73
CA VAL A 136 -22.34 12.27 -14.21
C VAL A 136 -21.68 12.86 -12.96
N ASP A 137 -21.14 14.07 -13.09
CA ASP A 137 -21.02 15.21 -12.16
C ASP A 137 -20.76 15.03 -10.64
N GLU A 138 -20.56 13.83 -10.08
CA GLU A 138 -20.11 13.68 -8.67
C GLU A 138 -18.57 13.85 -8.52
N TYR A 139 -17.83 14.00 -9.62
CA TYR A 139 -16.37 13.94 -9.67
C TYR A 139 -15.65 15.28 -9.89
N GLU A 140 -16.33 16.43 -9.80
CA GLU A 140 -15.67 17.75 -9.89
C GLU A 140 -14.56 17.96 -8.83
N ARG A 141 -14.51 17.13 -7.77
CA ARG A 141 -13.47 17.19 -6.74
C ARG A 141 -12.54 15.98 -6.59
N GLU A 142 -12.84 14.78 -7.11
CA GLU A 142 -12.12 13.56 -6.66
C GLU A 142 -11.78 12.44 -7.69
N GLY A 143 -11.81 12.65 -9.03
CA GLY A 143 -11.48 11.49 -9.88
C GLY A 143 -11.20 11.71 -11.35
N GLY A 144 -9.92 11.84 -11.70
CA GLY A 144 -9.46 11.47 -13.04
C GLY A 144 -9.40 9.94 -13.15
N TYR A 145 -10.13 9.35 -14.11
CA TYR A 145 -9.99 8.03 -14.79
C TYR A 145 -9.08 6.93 -14.19
N GLY A 146 -8.97 6.79 -12.87
CA GLY A 146 -7.87 6.03 -12.25
C GLY A 146 -6.47 6.58 -12.60
N ILE A 147 -6.39 7.80 -13.12
CA ILE A 147 -5.15 8.52 -13.41
C ILE A 147 -4.72 9.20 -12.11
N ALA A 148 -3.43 9.12 -11.78
CA ALA A 148 -2.90 9.80 -10.61
C ALA A 148 -2.73 11.30 -10.90
N ASP A 149 -3.04 12.13 -9.90
CA ASP A 149 -2.75 13.55 -9.95
C ASP A 149 -1.32 13.84 -9.45
N ALA A 150 -0.76 14.98 -9.83
CA ALA A 150 0.52 15.46 -9.34
C ALA A 150 0.55 15.54 -7.80
N GLU A 151 -0.58 15.87 -7.15
CA GLU A 151 -0.69 15.91 -5.68
C GLU A 151 -0.46 14.54 -5.00
N GLU A 152 -0.54 13.42 -5.74
CA GLU A 152 -0.17 12.09 -5.22
C GLU A 152 1.34 11.86 -5.16
N PHE A 153 2.12 12.65 -5.92
CA PHE A 153 3.57 12.51 -6.05
C PHE A 153 4.33 13.71 -5.45
N TYR A 154 3.66 14.83 -5.25
CA TYR A 154 4.21 16.05 -4.67
C TYR A 154 3.28 16.53 -3.54
N GLN A 155 3.73 16.36 -2.29
CA GLN A 155 3.04 16.89 -1.12
C GLN A 155 3.94 17.83 -0.31
N GLY A 156 3.39 19.00 0.04
CA GLY A 156 4.12 20.06 0.70
C GLY A 156 5.29 20.55 -0.16
N LYS A 157 6.52 20.42 0.38
CA LYS A 157 7.77 20.85 -0.28
C LYS A 157 8.63 19.69 -0.79
N SER A 158 8.10 18.45 -0.81
CA SER A 158 8.85 17.26 -1.21
C SER A 158 8.17 16.51 -2.35
N ASP A 159 8.98 15.92 -3.21
CA ASP A 159 8.55 14.85 -4.11
C ASP A 159 8.60 13.49 -3.39
N VAL A 160 7.86 12.52 -3.93
CA VAL A 160 7.71 11.17 -3.37
C VAL A 160 9.01 10.33 -3.46
N ILE A 161 9.91 10.65 -4.40
CA ILE A 161 11.22 9.99 -4.49
C ILE A 161 12.09 10.40 -3.30
N ARG A 162 12.14 11.69 -2.96
CA ARG A 162 12.83 12.19 -1.77
C ARG A 162 12.21 11.64 -0.49
N LEU A 163 10.87 11.57 -0.44
CA LEU A 163 10.17 11.05 0.73
C LEU A 163 10.46 9.56 0.97
N SER A 164 10.37 8.71 -0.07
CA SER A 164 10.72 7.28 0.04
C SER A 164 12.17 7.08 0.46
N ARG A 165 13.12 7.84 -0.11
CA ARG A 165 14.53 7.81 0.31
C ARG A 165 14.71 8.20 1.77
N LYS A 166 14.08 9.30 2.21
CA LYS A 166 14.15 9.75 3.61
C LYS A 166 13.71 8.64 4.55
N PHE A 167 12.59 7.98 4.26
CA PHE A 167 12.13 6.88 5.11
C PHE A 167 13.07 5.66 5.05
N ALA A 168 13.53 5.27 3.86
CA ALA A 168 14.46 4.15 3.71
C ALA A 168 15.78 4.38 4.45
N ASP A 169 16.32 5.60 4.39
CA ASP A 169 17.57 5.97 5.06
C ASP A 169 17.42 6.01 6.60
N GLU A 170 16.20 6.13 7.10
CA GLU A 170 15.84 6.01 8.52
C GLU A 170 15.57 4.56 8.95
N GLY A 171 15.76 3.59 8.04
CA GLY A 171 15.58 2.17 8.29
C GLY A 171 14.15 1.67 8.11
N MET A 172 13.25 2.49 7.54
CA MET A 172 11.90 2.06 7.19
C MET A 172 11.92 1.18 5.93
N ARG A 173 11.25 0.05 5.99
CA ARG A 173 10.95 -0.75 4.81
C ARG A 173 9.77 -0.12 4.09
N VAL A 174 10.04 0.43 2.92
CA VAL A 174 9.08 1.25 2.17
C VAL A 174 9.18 0.97 0.67
N GLU A 175 8.09 1.20 -0.06
CA GLU A 175 8.14 1.32 -1.50
C GLU A 175 9.15 2.39 -1.92
N MET A 176 9.93 2.14 -2.97
CA MET A 176 10.80 3.15 -3.57
C MET A 176 10.22 3.65 -4.88
N TYR A 177 10.39 4.93 -5.17
CA TYR A 177 10.00 5.49 -6.47
C TYR A 177 11.23 5.60 -7.36
N TYR A 178 11.16 5.02 -8.55
CA TYR A 178 12.21 5.10 -9.55
C TYR A 178 12.03 6.31 -10.47
N SER A 179 10.80 6.58 -10.92
CA SER A 179 10.54 7.73 -11.78
C SER A 179 9.09 8.20 -11.68
N VAL A 180 8.88 9.50 -11.88
CA VAL A 180 7.57 10.13 -12.05
C VAL A 180 7.56 10.87 -13.40
N GLY A 181 6.50 10.68 -14.17
CA GLY A 181 6.31 11.27 -15.47
C GLY A 181 4.94 11.93 -15.64
N LYS A 182 4.92 13.05 -16.36
CA LYS A 182 3.71 13.74 -16.77
C LYS A 182 3.14 13.13 -18.04
N LEU A 183 1.90 12.69 -18.02
CA LEU A 183 1.25 12.09 -19.17
C LEU A 183 0.94 13.15 -20.23
N LYS A 184 1.36 12.91 -21.48
CA LYS A 184 0.95 13.70 -22.67
C LYS A 184 -0.22 13.05 -23.40
N SER A 185 -0.27 11.72 -23.36
CA SER A 185 -1.30 10.90 -23.99
C SER A 185 -1.53 9.62 -23.20
N VAL A 186 -2.72 9.04 -23.35
CA VAL A 186 -3.10 7.74 -22.78
C VAL A 186 -3.92 6.95 -23.79
N TYR A 187 -4.16 5.67 -23.51
CA TYR A 187 -5.05 4.85 -24.32
C TYR A 187 -6.50 5.00 -23.87
N TYR A 188 -7.37 5.31 -24.82
CA TYR A 188 -8.82 5.42 -24.64
C TYR A 188 -9.52 4.66 -25.77
N ARG A 189 -10.28 3.61 -25.42
CA ARG A 189 -11.01 2.74 -26.36
C ARG A 189 -10.11 2.15 -27.46
N GLY A 190 -8.99 1.55 -27.05
CA GLY A 190 -8.03 0.96 -27.99
C GLY A 190 -7.16 1.95 -28.75
N LYS A 191 -7.40 3.26 -28.63
CA LYS A 191 -6.70 4.30 -29.39
C LYS A 191 -5.91 5.23 -28.48
N GLN A 192 -4.73 5.61 -28.91
CA GLN A 192 -3.93 6.61 -28.21
C GLN A 192 -4.52 8.00 -28.43
N GLU A 193 -4.80 8.71 -27.34
CA GLU A 193 -5.41 10.04 -27.33
C GLU A 193 -4.60 10.97 -26.43
N SER A 194 -4.43 12.23 -26.84
CA SER A 194 -3.75 13.22 -26.00
C SER A 194 -4.60 13.62 -24.80
N ILE A 195 -3.97 13.98 -23.69
CA ILE A 195 -4.67 14.49 -22.50
C ILE A 195 -5.54 15.69 -22.85
N ASP A 196 -5.06 16.60 -23.70
CA ASP A 196 -5.84 17.77 -24.15
C ASP A 196 -7.07 17.39 -24.98
N SER A 197 -6.97 16.36 -25.83
CA SER A 197 -8.12 15.81 -26.57
C SER A 197 -9.17 15.27 -25.60
N LEU A 198 -8.74 14.46 -24.62
CA LEU A 198 -9.62 13.87 -23.62
C LEU A 198 -10.28 14.94 -22.74
N ARG A 199 -9.56 16.01 -22.37
CA ARG A 199 -10.14 17.16 -21.66
C ARG A 199 -11.21 17.88 -22.48
N ARG A 200 -10.97 18.13 -23.78
CA ARG A 200 -11.98 18.74 -24.67
C ARG A 200 -13.23 17.88 -24.83
N LYS A 201 -13.05 16.55 -24.84
CA LYS A 201 -14.14 15.57 -24.86
C LYS A 201 -14.85 15.44 -23.50
N LYS A 202 -14.43 16.19 -22.47
CA LYS A 202 -14.89 16.07 -21.08
C LYS A 202 -14.79 14.65 -20.54
N ILE A 203 -13.83 13.90 -21.08
CA ILE A 203 -13.42 12.63 -20.52
C ILE A 203 -12.66 13.01 -19.27
N ILE A 204 -11.40 13.40 -19.35
CA ILE A 204 -10.66 13.91 -18.19
C ILE A 204 -11.22 15.29 -17.76
N PRO A 205 -11.42 15.55 -16.45
CA PRO A 205 -11.84 16.86 -15.98
C PRO A 205 -10.99 17.99 -16.58
N SER A 206 -11.65 19.03 -17.05
CA SER A 206 -11.00 20.23 -17.58
C SER A 206 -10.47 21.14 -16.47
N SER A 207 -10.65 20.77 -15.20
CA SER A 207 -10.13 21.53 -14.07
C SER A 207 -8.63 21.71 -14.23
N ARG A 208 -8.14 22.94 -14.00
CA ARG A 208 -6.71 23.27 -14.10
C ARG A 208 -5.87 22.54 -13.03
N HIS A 209 -6.51 21.96 -12.03
CA HIS A 209 -5.87 21.36 -10.87
C HIS A 209 -5.39 19.92 -11.15
N LEU A 210 -6.16 19.13 -11.90
CA LEU A 210 -5.75 17.76 -12.24
C LEU A 210 -4.62 17.78 -13.27
N THR A 211 -3.42 17.40 -12.85
CA THR A 211 -2.25 17.19 -13.70
C THR A 211 -1.96 15.69 -13.79
N PRO A 212 -2.38 15.02 -14.89
CA PRO A 212 -2.17 13.59 -15.10
C PRO A 212 -0.69 13.18 -15.01
N GLU A 213 -0.38 12.35 -14.03
CA GLU A 213 0.96 11.82 -13.81
C GLU A 213 0.93 10.30 -13.60
N ILE A 214 2.09 9.68 -13.80
CA ILE A 214 2.32 8.25 -13.68
C ILE A 214 3.68 8.03 -13.01
N ALA A 215 3.80 6.99 -12.20
CA ALA A 215 5.05 6.68 -11.52
C ALA A 215 5.42 5.21 -11.57
N ILE A 216 6.71 4.93 -11.58
CA ILE A 216 7.29 3.60 -11.42
C ILE A 216 7.75 3.45 -9.98
N ARG A 217 7.19 2.43 -9.32
CA ARG A 217 7.48 2.04 -7.95
C ARG A 217 8.27 0.73 -7.94
N LEU A 218 9.09 0.55 -6.92
CA LEU A 218 9.88 -0.65 -6.68
C LEU A 218 9.49 -1.25 -5.34
N PHE A 219 9.35 -2.56 -5.34
CA PHE A 219 8.93 -3.37 -4.20
C PHE A 219 9.77 -4.63 -4.09
N LYS A 220 9.87 -5.19 -2.88
CA LYS A 220 10.27 -6.59 -2.71
C LYS A 220 9.11 -7.51 -3.11
N THR A 221 7.90 -7.14 -2.72
CA THR A 221 6.65 -7.77 -3.19
C THR A 221 5.50 -6.77 -3.17
N ASN A 222 4.54 -6.94 -4.07
CA ASN A 222 3.28 -6.18 -4.05
C ASN A 222 2.15 -6.93 -3.32
N ALA A 223 2.37 -8.19 -2.91
CA ALA A 223 1.40 -8.97 -2.13
C ALA A 223 1.11 -8.29 -0.79
N ARG A 224 -0.18 -8.07 -0.47
CA ARG A 224 -0.64 -7.28 0.69
C ARG A 224 -1.15 -8.14 1.82
N VAL A 225 -1.06 -7.63 3.05
CA VAL A 225 -1.65 -8.28 4.23
C VAL A 225 -3.17 -8.42 4.07
N ALA A 226 -3.86 -7.35 3.66
CA ALA A 226 -5.31 -7.39 3.44
C ALA A 226 -5.71 -8.45 2.40
N GLU A 227 -4.92 -8.59 1.33
CA GLU A 227 -5.20 -9.57 0.28
C GLU A 227 -5.11 -10.99 0.83
N ALA A 228 -4.10 -11.29 1.66
CA ALA A 228 -3.99 -12.58 2.33
C ALA A 228 -5.13 -12.83 3.33
N ALA A 229 -5.66 -11.79 3.97
CA ALA A 229 -6.74 -11.90 4.95
C ALA A 229 -8.13 -12.06 4.33
N ASP A 230 -8.38 -11.39 3.19
CA ASP A 230 -9.72 -11.29 2.58
C ASP A 230 -9.94 -12.24 1.39
N SER A 231 -8.89 -12.96 0.96
CA SER A 231 -8.98 -13.92 -0.15
C SER A 231 -9.44 -15.30 0.31
N ASP A 232 -9.78 -16.17 -0.65
CA ASP A 232 -10.02 -17.57 -0.37
C ASP A 232 -8.73 -18.33 0.00
N ASP A 233 -8.88 -19.50 0.64
CA ASP A 233 -7.79 -20.36 1.09
C ASP A 233 -6.69 -20.58 0.03
N PRO A 234 -7.00 -20.94 -1.23
CA PRO A 234 -5.97 -21.17 -2.25
C PRO A 234 -5.13 -19.92 -2.53
N ARG A 235 -5.77 -18.76 -2.74
CA ARG A 235 -5.07 -17.51 -3.04
C ARG A 235 -4.29 -17.00 -1.83
N ALA A 236 -4.86 -17.06 -0.64
CA ALA A 236 -4.18 -16.67 0.60
C ALA A 236 -2.92 -17.53 0.83
N LYS A 237 -2.97 -18.85 0.58
CA LYS A 237 -1.78 -19.73 0.63
C LYS A 237 -0.73 -19.38 -0.42
N GLU A 238 -1.14 -19.02 -1.63
CA GLU A 238 -0.22 -18.55 -2.67
C GLU A 238 0.52 -17.28 -2.23
N LEU A 239 -0.21 -16.29 -1.72
CA LEU A 239 0.36 -15.03 -1.24
C LEU A 239 1.35 -15.25 -0.09
N MET A 240 1.01 -16.11 0.86
CA MET A 240 1.93 -16.46 1.95
C MET A 240 3.21 -17.11 1.41
N ARG A 241 3.14 -17.99 0.40
CA ARG A 241 4.33 -18.55 -0.26
C ARG A 241 5.17 -17.46 -0.92
N GLU A 242 4.56 -16.52 -1.63
CA GLU A 242 5.27 -15.38 -2.21
C GLU A 242 6.01 -14.56 -1.13
N GLY A 243 5.39 -14.35 0.03
CA GLY A 243 6.04 -13.69 1.17
C GLY A 243 7.30 -14.42 1.64
N PHE A 244 7.25 -15.75 1.76
CA PHE A 244 8.39 -16.57 2.16
C PHE A 244 9.49 -16.58 1.10
N ASP A 245 9.14 -16.69 -0.18
CA ASP A 245 10.10 -16.68 -1.30
C ASP A 245 10.87 -15.36 -1.34
N VAL A 246 10.16 -14.23 -1.13
CA VAL A 246 10.75 -12.90 -1.07
C VAL A 246 11.67 -12.75 0.15
N PHE A 247 11.26 -13.30 1.30
CA PHE A 247 12.11 -13.32 2.49
C PHE A 247 13.40 -14.11 2.27
N ASN A 248 13.30 -15.31 1.69
CA ASN A 248 14.45 -16.17 1.41
C ASN A 248 15.40 -15.51 0.41
N ARG A 249 14.85 -14.92 -0.66
CA ARG A 249 15.63 -14.19 -1.66
C ARG A 249 16.36 -12.99 -1.06
N GLU A 250 15.65 -12.14 -0.31
CA GLU A 250 16.28 -11.00 0.38
C GLU A 250 17.39 -11.41 1.34
N THR A 251 17.15 -12.46 2.11
CA THR A 251 18.15 -13.03 3.01
C THR A 251 19.41 -13.44 2.28
N LYS A 252 19.25 -14.18 1.17
CA LYS A 252 20.35 -14.65 0.33
C LYS A 252 21.11 -13.48 -0.28
N ASP A 253 20.40 -12.52 -0.86
CA ASP A 253 21.00 -11.37 -1.54
C ASP A 253 21.72 -10.42 -0.56
N LYS A 254 21.24 -10.33 0.69
CA LYS A 254 21.90 -9.60 1.78
C LYS A 254 22.99 -10.41 2.50
N GLY A 255 23.19 -11.69 2.18
CA GLY A 255 24.15 -12.55 2.86
C GLY A 255 23.87 -12.74 4.35
N LEU A 256 22.60 -12.60 4.77
CA LEU A 256 22.17 -12.81 6.15
C LEU A 256 22.09 -14.32 6.35
N GLY A 257 22.86 -14.90 7.25
CA GLY A 257 22.91 -16.36 7.48
C GLY A 257 21.64 -16.98 8.07
N PHE A 258 20.44 -16.61 7.60
CA PHE A 258 19.19 -17.24 7.96
C PHE A 258 18.99 -18.55 7.18
N PRO A 259 18.30 -19.53 7.78
CA PRO A 259 17.86 -20.72 7.07
C PRO A 259 16.83 -20.36 5.99
N GLU A 260 16.79 -21.14 4.91
CA GLU A 260 15.72 -21.09 3.93
C GLU A 260 14.41 -21.58 4.58
N LEU A 261 13.42 -20.70 4.63
CA LEU A 261 12.12 -20.97 5.24
C LEU A 261 11.16 -21.60 4.23
N ARG A 262 10.27 -22.47 4.72
CA ARG A 262 9.25 -23.16 3.91
C ARG A 262 7.89 -23.06 4.57
N VAL A 263 6.86 -22.79 3.77
CA VAL A 263 5.46 -22.81 4.21
C VAL A 263 5.04 -24.24 4.54
N GLY A 264 4.28 -24.42 5.63
CA GLY A 264 3.85 -25.72 6.14
C GLY A 264 4.81 -26.33 7.17
N GLU A 265 5.99 -25.74 7.39
CA GLU A 265 6.95 -26.16 8.42
C GLU A 265 6.81 -25.26 9.66
N PRO A 266 6.26 -25.76 10.80
CA PRO A 266 5.90 -24.91 11.93
C PRO A 266 7.05 -24.07 12.50
N GLY A 267 8.27 -24.60 12.48
CA GLY A 267 9.46 -23.86 12.93
C GLY A 267 9.82 -22.69 12.00
N HIS A 268 9.66 -22.88 10.69
CA HIS A 268 9.95 -21.86 9.70
C HIS A 268 8.90 -20.74 9.70
N GLU A 269 7.63 -21.12 9.84
CA GLU A 269 6.53 -20.16 9.94
C GLU A 269 6.73 -19.23 11.15
N LYS A 270 7.03 -19.79 12.33
CA LYS A 270 7.34 -18.99 13.53
C LYS A 270 8.48 -17.99 13.31
N ILE A 271 9.54 -18.38 12.57
CA ILE A 271 10.66 -17.47 12.26
C ILE A 271 10.17 -16.33 11.35
N PHE A 272 9.38 -16.64 10.33
CA PHE A 272 8.84 -15.66 9.41
C PHE A 272 7.98 -14.61 10.13
N PHE A 273 7.03 -15.04 10.97
CA PHE A 273 6.17 -14.11 11.72
C PHE A 273 6.96 -13.27 12.74
N LYS A 274 7.91 -13.87 13.47
CA LYS A 274 8.80 -13.10 14.38
C LYS A 274 9.56 -12.01 13.65
N GLU A 275 10.09 -12.31 12.47
CA GLU A 275 10.83 -11.33 11.67
C GLU A 275 9.90 -10.29 11.05
N PHE A 276 8.68 -10.64 10.65
CA PHE A 276 7.67 -9.68 10.23
C PHE A 276 7.34 -8.67 11.35
N PHE A 277 7.06 -9.15 12.57
CA PHE A 277 6.82 -8.30 13.74
C PHE A 277 8.02 -7.41 14.07
N ARG A 278 9.24 -7.97 14.03
CA ARG A 278 10.49 -7.21 14.21
C ARG A 278 10.63 -6.08 13.18
N ARG A 279 10.30 -6.34 11.92
CA ARG A 279 10.36 -5.34 10.83
C ARG A 279 9.31 -4.25 11.03
N MET A 280 8.10 -4.61 11.41
CA MET A 280 7.04 -3.64 11.67
C MET A 280 7.36 -2.72 12.86
N GLY A 281 8.02 -3.22 13.91
CA GLY A 281 8.45 -2.38 15.03
C GLY A 281 9.52 -1.37 14.61
N ARG A 282 10.49 -1.80 13.79
CA ARG A 282 11.49 -0.88 13.18
C ARG A 282 10.85 0.15 12.27
N ASN A 283 9.87 -0.25 11.45
CA ASN A 283 9.13 0.67 10.59
C ASN A 283 8.41 1.76 11.39
N LEU A 284 7.73 1.39 12.48
CA LEU A 284 7.08 2.37 13.35
C LEU A 284 8.12 3.34 13.96
N ALA A 285 9.26 2.83 14.42
CA ALA A 285 10.33 3.67 14.99
C ALA A 285 10.88 4.66 13.96
N ALA A 286 11.18 4.19 12.75
CA ALA A 286 11.63 5.05 11.64
C ALA A 286 10.60 6.15 11.35
N PHE A 287 9.31 5.81 11.40
CA PHE A 287 8.24 6.79 11.23
C PHE A 287 8.29 7.87 12.33
N GLN A 288 8.39 7.47 13.60
CA GLN A 288 8.46 8.42 14.72
C GLN A 288 9.74 9.26 14.72
N ASN A 289 10.87 8.68 14.33
CA ASN A 289 12.15 9.40 14.19
C ASN A 289 12.08 10.54 13.16
N THR A 290 11.14 10.48 12.20
CA THR A 290 11.01 11.49 11.14
C THR A 290 9.97 12.57 11.40
N GLY A 291 9.10 12.39 12.41
CA GLY A 291 7.97 13.30 12.67
C GLY A 291 6.83 13.23 11.65
N TYR A 292 6.78 12.20 10.81
CA TYR A 292 5.69 12.03 9.84
C TYR A 292 4.47 11.35 10.48
N ILE A 293 3.29 11.66 9.95
CA ILE A 293 2.01 11.05 10.30
C ILE A 293 1.41 10.40 9.05
N GLY A 294 0.95 9.16 9.18
CA GLY A 294 0.56 8.33 8.04
C GLY A 294 -0.94 8.39 7.80
N TRP A 295 -1.39 8.97 6.70
CA TRP A 295 -2.83 9.07 6.43
C TRP A 295 -3.48 7.71 6.19
N HIS A 296 -2.79 6.80 5.52
CA HIS A 296 -3.28 5.46 5.14
C HIS A 296 -2.27 4.37 5.51
N VAL A 297 -2.25 3.97 6.78
CA VAL A 297 -1.42 2.86 7.28
C VAL A 297 -2.30 1.64 7.58
N HIS A 298 -3.14 1.23 6.64
CA HIS A 298 -3.94 0.01 6.78
C HIS A 298 -3.28 -1.16 6.06
N SER A 299 -3.79 -2.36 6.31
CA SER A 299 -3.25 -3.66 5.86
C SER A 299 -3.10 -3.78 4.34
N SER A 300 -3.96 -3.11 3.55
CA SER A 300 -3.80 -3.09 2.08
C SER A 300 -2.59 -2.26 1.60
N ASN A 301 -1.99 -1.46 2.48
CA ASN A 301 -0.74 -0.73 2.22
C ASN A 301 0.49 -1.39 2.85
N ILE A 302 0.32 -2.51 3.58
CA ILE A 302 1.42 -3.29 4.14
C ILE A 302 1.66 -4.52 3.28
N THR A 303 2.88 -4.68 2.76
CA THR A 303 3.24 -5.87 1.98
C THR A 303 3.57 -7.05 2.89
N LEU A 304 3.54 -8.26 2.35
CA LEU A 304 4.01 -9.47 3.04
C LEU A 304 5.53 -9.48 3.28
N ALA A 305 6.28 -8.52 2.73
CA ALA A 305 7.68 -8.26 3.07
C ALA A 305 7.86 -7.21 4.19
N ALA A 306 6.76 -6.83 4.86
CA ALA A 306 6.68 -5.74 5.83
C ALA A 306 7.13 -4.38 5.25
N GLU A 307 6.85 -4.12 3.96
CA GLU A 307 7.07 -2.81 3.35
C GLU A 307 5.79 -1.98 3.41
N ILE A 308 5.93 -0.69 3.70
CA ILE A 308 4.83 0.28 3.65
C ILE A 308 4.75 0.88 2.24
N ALA A 309 3.55 0.90 1.67
CA ALA A 309 3.28 1.48 0.36
C ALA A 309 2.27 2.62 0.41
N ASP A 310 2.10 3.28 -0.73
CA ASP A 310 1.26 4.46 -0.90
C ASP A 310 1.58 5.57 0.12
N ILE A 311 2.87 5.88 0.22
CA ILE A 311 3.40 6.90 1.14
C ILE A 311 3.15 8.35 0.69
N GLY A 312 2.61 8.54 -0.52
CA GLY A 312 2.45 9.86 -1.13
C GLY A 312 1.60 10.83 -0.30
N SER A 313 0.68 10.31 0.53
CA SER A 313 -0.18 11.11 1.42
C SER A 313 0.39 11.39 2.80
N TYR A 314 1.65 11.01 3.05
CA TYR A 314 2.24 11.12 4.38
C TYR A 314 2.86 12.50 4.54
N MET A 315 2.52 13.17 5.64
CA MET A 315 2.97 14.53 5.89
C MET A 315 3.66 14.64 7.24
N HIS A 316 4.67 15.51 7.29
CA HIS A 316 5.30 15.90 8.54
C HIS A 316 4.28 16.63 9.43
N HIS A 317 4.31 16.39 10.75
CA HIS A 317 3.36 16.98 11.69
C HIS A 317 3.30 18.51 11.59
N SER A 318 4.44 19.17 11.33
CA SER A 318 4.50 20.64 11.20
C SER A 318 3.67 21.19 10.04
N TYR A 319 3.43 20.40 8.98
CA TYR A 319 2.54 20.83 7.90
C TYR A 319 1.08 20.78 8.34
N TYR A 320 0.69 19.84 9.19
CA TYR A 320 -0.67 19.77 9.74
C TYR A 320 -1.01 20.97 10.62
N GLU A 321 -0.01 21.60 11.27
CA GLU A 321 -0.20 22.81 12.08
C GLU A 321 -0.69 24.01 11.25
N GLU A 322 -0.47 23.99 9.93
CA GLU A 322 -0.87 25.05 9.00
C GLU A 322 -2.29 24.85 8.42
N TYR A 323 -2.94 23.71 8.68
CA TYR A 323 -4.31 23.43 8.20
C TYR A 323 -5.37 23.77 9.25
N GLU A 324 -6.58 24.14 8.79
CA GLU A 324 -7.74 24.46 9.65
C GLU A 324 -8.13 23.34 10.64
N ASP A 325 -7.69 22.09 10.40
CA ASP A 325 -7.95 20.91 11.23
C ASP A 325 -6.73 20.46 12.07
N ALA A 326 -5.77 21.34 12.36
CA ALA A 326 -4.55 21.03 13.12
C ALA A 326 -4.80 20.19 14.40
N ASP A 327 -5.83 20.55 15.18
CA ASP A 327 -6.25 19.84 16.41
C ASP A 327 -6.55 18.35 16.21
N THR A 328 -6.90 17.94 15.00
CA THR A 328 -7.17 16.52 14.67
C THR A 328 -5.89 15.67 14.66
N TYR A 329 -4.72 16.27 14.45
CA TYR A 329 -3.47 15.53 14.24
C TYR A 329 -2.39 15.88 15.25
N VAL A 330 -2.28 17.16 15.63
CA VAL A 330 -1.17 17.64 16.47
C VAL A 330 -1.53 17.77 17.95
N LYS A 331 -2.82 17.64 18.31
CA LYS A 331 -3.26 17.59 19.71
C LYS A 331 -2.51 16.49 20.46
N LYS A 332 -1.94 16.84 21.60
CA LYS A 332 -1.12 15.95 22.41
C LYS A 332 -1.93 15.30 23.54
N TYR A 333 -1.73 14.01 23.76
CA TYR A 333 -2.26 13.22 24.88
C TYR A 333 -1.10 12.49 25.53
N SER A 334 -0.90 12.70 26.84
CA SER A 334 0.35 12.35 27.53
C SER A 334 1.59 12.74 26.72
N GLY A 335 1.61 13.96 26.17
CA GLY A 335 2.73 14.47 25.35
C GLY A 335 2.80 13.93 23.92
N VAL A 336 2.12 12.83 23.58
CA VAL A 336 2.16 12.19 22.27
C VAL A 336 1.06 12.73 21.35
N ARG A 337 1.40 13.04 20.10
CA ARG A 337 0.45 13.58 19.12
C ARG A 337 -0.63 12.55 18.75
N ARG A 338 -1.86 13.03 18.54
CA ARG A 338 -3.00 12.21 18.10
C ARG A 338 -2.71 11.40 16.83
N GLY A 339 -2.01 12.00 15.86
CA GLY A 339 -1.58 11.31 14.65
C GLY A 339 -0.62 10.14 14.93
N THR A 340 0.36 10.34 15.82
CA THR A 340 1.27 9.28 16.28
C THR A 340 0.51 8.14 16.98
N LEU A 341 -0.45 8.45 17.85
CA LEU A 341 -1.28 7.45 18.53
C LEU A 341 -2.10 6.61 17.53
N LYS A 342 -2.67 7.28 16.52
CA LYS A 342 -3.35 6.62 15.40
C LYS A 342 -2.40 5.68 14.66
N ASP A 343 -1.17 6.10 14.36
CA ASP A 343 -0.23 5.24 13.65
C ASP A 343 0.19 4.02 14.48
N MET A 344 0.46 4.19 15.78
CA MET A 344 0.72 3.06 16.70
C MET A 344 -0.44 2.06 16.70
N ARG A 345 -1.68 2.56 16.77
CA ARG A 345 -2.88 1.73 16.66
C ARG A 345 -2.91 1.00 15.33
N ASP A 346 -2.82 1.72 14.22
CA ASP A 346 -2.97 1.15 12.89
C ASP A 346 -1.92 0.06 12.61
N PHE A 347 -0.67 0.24 13.07
CA PHE A 347 0.35 -0.81 13.05
C PHE A 347 -0.07 -2.07 13.83
N ALA A 348 -0.60 -1.92 15.05
CA ALA A 348 -1.09 -3.06 15.83
C ALA A 348 -2.28 -3.77 15.14
N TYR A 349 -3.17 -3.03 14.49
CA TYR A 349 -4.26 -3.61 13.70
C TYR A 349 -3.75 -4.39 12.48
N ASN A 350 -2.75 -3.86 11.77
CA ASN A 350 -2.15 -4.55 10.63
C ASN A 350 -1.50 -5.89 11.05
N LEU A 351 -0.82 -5.90 12.21
CA LEU A 351 -0.26 -7.12 12.78
C LEU A 351 -1.36 -8.12 13.16
N ARG A 352 -2.45 -7.64 13.76
CA ARG A 352 -3.60 -8.49 14.12
C ARG A 352 -4.25 -9.13 12.91
N GLU A 353 -4.45 -8.35 11.86
CA GLU A 353 -5.04 -8.82 10.60
C GLU A 353 -4.14 -9.85 9.92
N PHE A 354 -2.82 -9.64 9.95
CA PHE A 354 -1.87 -10.61 9.43
C PHE A 354 -1.87 -11.93 10.20
N ILE A 355 -1.98 -11.88 11.54
CA ILE A 355 -2.14 -13.09 12.35
C ILE A 355 -3.48 -13.77 12.08
N GLY A 356 -4.56 -13.02 11.95
CA GLY A 356 -5.87 -13.58 11.57
C GLY A 356 -5.82 -14.34 10.25
N ALA A 357 -5.13 -13.80 9.24
CA ALA A 357 -4.90 -14.49 7.97
C ALA A 357 -4.11 -15.80 8.16
N ALA A 358 -3.07 -15.79 8.99
CA ALA A 358 -2.27 -16.98 9.29
C ALA A 358 -3.07 -18.08 10.01
N GLU A 359 -3.86 -17.69 11.01
CA GLU A 359 -4.72 -18.60 11.78
C GLU A 359 -5.79 -19.25 10.92
N HIS A 360 -6.40 -18.46 10.03
CA HIS A 360 -7.37 -18.96 9.06
C HIS A 360 -6.78 -20.07 8.19
N LEU A 361 -5.51 -19.91 7.78
CA LEU A 361 -4.78 -20.89 6.97
C LEU A 361 -4.19 -22.07 7.78
N GLY A 362 -4.33 -22.07 9.10
CA GLY A 362 -3.75 -23.09 9.99
C GLY A 362 -2.23 -23.00 10.13
N MET A 363 -1.63 -21.83 9.88
CA MET A 363 -0.18 -21.62 9.99
C MET A 363 0.26 -21.44 11.45
N SER A 364 1.47 -21.89 11.76
CA SER A 364 2.09 -21.74 13.08
C SER A 364 2.81 -20.41 13.21
N HIS A 365 2.13 -19.40 13.77
CA HIS A 365 2.72 -18.07 13.97
C HIS A 365 3.56 -17.92 15.25
N GLY A 366 3.28 -18.72 16.28
CA GLY A 366 3.99 -18.70 17.57
C GLY A 366 3.09 -18.21 18.70
N GLU A 367 3.70 -17.88 19.85
CA GLU A 367 2.95 -17.28 20.95
C GLU A 367 2.82 -15.77 20.72
N MET A 368 1.59 -15.24 20.82
CA MET A 368 1.33 -13.82 20.56
C MET A 368 2.18 -12.90 21.45
N GLN A 369 2.37 -13.25 22.73
CA GLN A 369 3.20 -12.46 23.64
C GLN A 369 4.65 -12.36 23.14
N GLU A 370 5.21 -13.45 22.61
CA GLU A 370 6.57 -13.44 22.07
C GLU A 370 6.68 -12.53 20.83
N LEU A 371 5.67 -12.56 19.96
CA LEU A 371 5.61 -11.70 18.78
C LEU A 371 5.52 -10.21 19.19
N VAL A 372 4.67 -9.89 20.16
CA VAL A 372 4.53 -8.54 20.73
C VAL A 372 5.84 -8.07 21.36
N ASP A 373 6.51 -8.91 22.14
CA ASP A 373 7.80 -8.58 22.75
C ASP A 373 8.86 -8.27 21.68
N VAL A 374 8.92 -9.08 20.61
CA VAL A 374 9.84 -8.85 19.49
C VAL A 374 9.53 -7.53 18.77
N TYR A 375 8.26 -7.23 18.52
CA TYR A 375 7.82 -5.96 17.93
C TYR A 375 8.23 -4.78 18.80
N LEU A 376 7.87 -4.78 20.09
CA LEU A 376 8.14 -3.69 21.02
C LEU A 376 9.64 -3.50 21.27
N GLN A 377 10.42 -4.57 21.46
CA GLN A 377 11.87 -4.48 21.61
C GLN A 377 12.53 -3.87 20.36
N SER A 378 12.07 -4.27 19.18
CA SER A 378 12.60 -3.74 17.92
C SER A 378 12.24 -2.27 17.70
N PHE A 379 11.02 -1.86 18.09
CA PHE A 379 10.58 -0.47 18.11
C PHE A 379 11.46 0.36 19.04
N HIS A 380 11.58 -0.05 20.30
CA HIS A 380 12.37 0.68 21.29
C HIS A 380 13.83 0.84 20.87
N LYS A 381 14.46 -0.24 20.40
CA LYS A 381 15.87 -0.23 19.97
C LYS A 381 16.13 0.69 18.77
N ALA A 382 15.14 0.89 17.90
CA ALA A 382 15.26 1.67 16.68
C ALA A 382 14.89 3.16 16.85
N LEU A 383 14.33 3.57 18.00
CA LEU A 383 14.09 4.98 18.28
C LEU A 383 15.41 5.73 18.46
N ASP A 384 15.52 6.90 17.84
CA ASP A 384 16.64 7.82 18.03
C ASP A 384 16.30 8.83 19.13
N PRO A 385 16.92 8.74 20.33
CA PRO A 385 16.60 9.64 21.43
C PRO A 385 16.79 11.12 21.09
N LYS A 386 17.73 11.46 20.20
CA LYS A 386 17.97 12.86 19.82
C LYS A 386 16.84 13.39 18.94
N LYS A 387 16.34 12.58 18.00
CA LYS A 387 15.23 12.97 17.12
C LYS A 387 13.92 13.06 17.89
N ILE A 388 13.65 12.10 18.79
CA ILE A 388 12.46 12.11 19.64
C ILE A 388 12.49 13.29 20.63
N ALA A 389 13.65 13.65 21.18
CA ALA A 389 13.78 14.80 22.07
C ALA A 389 13.45 16.14 21.39
N VAL A 390 13.72 16.29 20.09
CA VAL A 390 13.32 17.49 19.30
C VAL A 390 11.81 17.67 19.29
N GLU A 391 11.05 16.58 19.42
CA GLU A 391 9.58 16.59 19.46
C GLU A 391 9.01 16.88 20.87
N GLY A 392 9.89 17.09 21.86
CA GLY A 392 9.52 17.28 23.25
C GLY A 392 9.01 16.02 23.92
N LEU A 393 9.48 14.85 23.45
CA LEU A 393 9.13 13.53 23.96
C LEU A 393 10.38 12.81 24.47
N ASP A 394 10.18 11.90 25.41
CA ASP A 394 11.18 10.89 25.77
C ASP A 394 10.88 9.55 25.09
N VAL A 395 11.93 8.80 24.78
CA VAL A 395 11.81 7.47 24.14
C VAL A 395 11.04 6.47 25.02
N ASN A 396 11.19 6.52 26.35
CA ASN A 396 10.46 5.61 27.24
C ASN A 396 8.98 5.98 27.33
N GLN A 397 8.66 7.27 27.26
CA GLN A 397 7.27 7.73 27.20
C GLN A 397 6.59 7.22 25.94
N LEU A 398 7.24 7.38 24.78
CA LEU A 398 6.74 6.88 23.50
C LEU A 398 6.60 5.34 23.49
N PHE A 399 7.58 4.64 24.07
CA PHE A 399 7.56 3.19 24.24
C PHE A 399 6.39 2.73 25.10
N SER A 400 6.18 3.33 26.27
CA SER A 400 5.09 2.96 27.19
C SER A 400 3.71 3.13 26.54
N VAL A 401 3.53 4.18 25.74
CA VAL A 401 2.28 4.39 24.98
C VAL A 401 2.11 3.32 23.90
N ALA A 402 3.16 3.01 23.14
CA ALA A 402 3.14 1.98 22.12
C ALA A 402 2.83 0.59 22.73
N GLU A 403 3.43 0.27 23.88
CA GLU A 403 3.18 -0.96 24.64
C GLU A 403 1.70 -1.06 25.05
N LYS A 404 1.14 -0.02 25.69
CA LYS A 404 -0.29 0.00 26.09
C LYS A 404 -1.23 -0.26 24.92
N ILE A 405 -1.00 0.41 23.79
CA ILE A 405 -1.83 0.26 22.58
C ILE A 405 -1.66 -1.15 21.98
N THR A 406 -0.42 -1.62 21.87
CA THR A 406 -0.10 -2.92 21.26
C THR A 406 -0.70 -4.06 22.08
N THR A 407 -0.49 -4.06 23.40
CA THR A 407 -1.07 -5.05 24.32
C THR A 407 -2.59 -5.01 24.29
N ALA A 408 -3.19 -3.82 24.33
CA ALA A 408 -4.65 -3.70 24.25
C ALA A 408 -5.22 -4.32 22.96
N VAL A 409 -4.57 -4.13 21.81
CA VAL A 409 -5.08 -4.62 20.51
C VAL A 409 -4.78 -6.09 20.28
N LEU A 410 -3.55 -6.54 20.58
CA LEU A 410 -3.04 -7.87 20.22
C LEU A 410 -3.17 -8.92 21.32
N ILE A 411 -3.11 -8.52 22.59
CA ILE A 411 -3.20 -9.44 23.73
C ILE A 411 -4.62 -9.41 24.33
N ASP A 412 -5.13 -8.22 24.66
CA ASP A 412 -6.46 -8.08 25.27
C ASP A 412 -7.59 -8.19 24.24
N GLY A 413 -7.28 -8.14 22.93
CA GLY A 413 -8.28 -8.19 21.85
C GLY A 413 -9.21 -6.97 21.80
N LYS A 414 -8.85 -5.83 22.41
CA LYS A 414 -9.68 -4.62 22.43
C LYS A 414 -9.78 -3.99 21.04
N HIS A 415 -10.95 -3.41 20.76
CA HIS A 415 -11.14 -2.56 19.60
C HIS A 415 -10.96 -1.09 20.01
N LEU A 416 -9.90 -0.45 19.52
CA LEU A 416 -9.66 0.97 19.64
C LEU A 416 -10.30 1.70 18.46
N SER A 417 -11.15 2.69 18.73
CA SER A 417 -11.83 3.48 17.70
C SER A 417 -10.85 4.29 16.83
N SER A 418 -11.22 4.55 15.58
CA SER A 418 -10.38 5.33 14.66
C SER A 418 -10.34 6.81 15.05
N LEU A 419 -9.14 7.36 15.19
CA LEU A 419 -8.94 8.79 15.51
C LEU A 419 -9.04 9.71 14.29
N LYS A 420 -9.39 9.19 13.11
CA LYS A 420 -9.56 9.98 11.87
C LYS A 420 -10.77 10.91 11.88
N GLN A 421 -11.75 10.66 12.75
CA GLN A 421 -12.99 11.44 12.81
C GLN A 421 -13.09 12.23 14.12
N LYS A 422 -13.61 13.46 14.07
CA LYS A 422 -13.83 14.34 15.23
C LYS A 422 -14.72 13.73 16.33
N LYS A 423 -15.44 12.64 16.05
CA LYS A 423 -16.39 12.00 16.98
C LYS A 423 -15.77 10.98 17.93
N ALA A 424 -14.57 10.47 17.64
CA ALA A 424 -13.86 9.55 18.54
C ALA A 424 -12.74 10.32 19.24
N ASP A 425 -12.62 10.18 20.56
CA ASP A 425 -11.54 10.78 21.34
C ASP A 425 -10.65 9.70 21.98
N ILE A 426 -9.43 10.05 22.37
CA ILE A 426 -8.48 9.09 22.95
C ILE A 426 -9.02 8.48 24.24
N GLN A 427 -9.86 9.22 24.98
CA GLN A 427 -10.44 8.77 26.23
C GLN A 427 -11.36 7.56 26.01
N ASP A 428 -11.96 7.42 24.81
CA ASP A 428 -12.78 6.27 24.44
C ASP A 428 -11.97 4.96 24.44
N TRP A 429 -10.65 5.05 24.29
CA TRP A 429 -9.77 3.89 24.36
C TRP A 429 -9.60 3.34 25.77
N ASN A 430 -9.88 4.15 26.81
CA ASN A 430 -9.78 3.77 28.23
C ASN A 430 -8.40 3.18 28.61
N LEU A 431 -7.31 3.72 28.05
CA LEU A 431 -5.94 3.25 28.28
C LEU A 431 -5.14 4.10 29.29
N GLY A 432 -5.74 5.16 29.85
CA GLY A 432 -5.05 6.10 30.72
C GLY A 432 -3.86 6.77 30.01
N LEU A 433 -4.16 7.40 28.87
CA LEU A 433 -3.24 8.15 28.00
C LEU A 433 -3.56 9.64 28.03
#